data_AF-A0A948C8L9-F1
#
_entry.id   AF-A0A948C8L9-F1
#
_cell.length_a   1.000
_cell.length_b   1.000
_cell.length_c   1.000
_cell.angle_alpha   90.00
_cell.angle_beta   90.00
_cell.angle_gamma   90.00
#
_symmetry.space_group_name_H-M   'P 1'
#
loop_
_entity.id
_entity.type
_entity.pdbx_description
1 polymer ?
#
loop_
_entity_poly.entity_id
_entity_poly.type
_entity_poly.pdbx_seq_one_letter_code
_entity_poly.pdbx_strand_id
1 'polypeptide(L)'
;MKKFFKVLGVIFGILIGIYIILDITFSIQLKNKIAELKAQGRPITIAEIIPPPVPDEENAAILYNKVFALMKYEEGNNLKKLSTIEKELKSLYDISQWTDEQRKEIPKLVNSEELQEIYFLLEEGSQKSKCRFNLEYEKGAETELRHLSKMRAVTRLFCVKAVLEAE
;
A
#
# COMPACT_ATOMS: atom_id res chain seq x y z
N MET A 1 35.73 -51.31 -2.71
CA MET A 1 34.45 -50.87 -2.09
C MET A 1 34.57 -50.42 -0.63
N LYS A 2 34.97 -51.26 0.35
CA LYS A 2 34.99 -50.85 1.79
C LYS A 2 35.80 -49.59 2.13
N LYS A 3 36.96 -49.35 1.49
CA LYS A 3 37.76 -48.12 1.69
C LYS A 3 37.06 -46.85 1.18
N PHE A 4 36.32 -46.96 0.08
CA PHE A 4 35.56 -45.84 -0.49
C PHE A 4 34.46 -45.37 0.48
N PHE A 5 33.69 -46.31 1.04
CA PHE A 5 32.65 -45.98 2.04
C PHE A 5 33.22 -45.35 3.31
N LYS A 6 34.44 -45.71 3.74
CA LYS A 6 35.10 -45.06 4.88
C LYS A 6 35.46 -43.61 4.59
N VAL A 7 36.08 -43.33 3.43
CA VAL A 7 36.42 -41.96 3.02
C VAL A 7 35.17 -41.10 2.88
N LEU A 8 34.14 -41.64 2.22
CA LEU A 8 32.85 -40.97 2.08
C LEU A 8 32.22 -40.65 3.44
N GLY A 9 32.25 -41.59 4.38
CA GLY A 9 31.75 -41.39 5.74
C GLY A 9 32.49 -40.30 6.51
N VAL A 10 33.82 -40.21 6.36
CA VAL A 10 34.63 -39.15 6.97
C VAL A 10 34.28 -37.78 6.38
N ILE A 11 34.17 -37.68 5.05
CA ILE A 11 33.79 -36.43 4.38
C ILE A 11 32.40 -35.99 4.86
N PHE A 12 31.44 -36.91 4.93
CA PHE A 12 30.09 -36.63 5.40
C PHE A 12 30.08 -36.15 6.86
N GLY A 13 30.88 -36.78 7.72
CA GLY A 13 31.05 -36.36 9.11
C GLY A 13 31.62 -34.94 9.23
N ILE A 14 32.61 -34.58 8.40
CA ILE A 14 33.18 -33.22 8.37
C ILE A 14 32.14 -32.20 7.92
N LEU A 15 31.38 -32.49 6.86
CA LEU A 15 30.35 -31.58 6.36
C LEU A 15 29.25 -31.34 7.39
N ILE A 16 28.81 -32.40 8.09
CA ILE A 16 27.85 -32.28 9.20
C ILE A 16 28.42 -31.42 10.32
N GLY A 17 29.69 -31.63 10.70
CA GLY A 17 30.36 -30.84 11.74
C GLY A 17 30.42 -29.35 11.39
N ILE A 18 30.78 -29.02 10.14
CA ILE A 18 30.79 -27.63 9.64
C ILE A 18 29.38 -27.03 9.68
N TYR A 19 28.37 -27.77 9.20
CA TYR A 19 26.98 -27.31 9.21
C TYR A 19 26.50 -26.97 10.63
N ILE A 20 26.75 -27.85 11.61
CA ILE A 20 26.36 -27.64 13.01
C ILE A 20 27.06 -26.40 13.60
N ILE A 21 28.36 -26.24 13.34
CA ILE A 21 29.11 -25.07 13.84
C ILE A 21 28.54 -23.78 13.24
N LEU A 22 28.31 -23.75 11.93
CA LEU A 22 27.71 -22.60 11.26
C LEU A 22 26.32 -22.29 11.83
N ASP A 23 25.44 -23.28 11.95
CA ASP A 23 24.09 -23.11 12.49
C ASP A 23 24.07 -22.54 13.92
N ILE A 24 24.94 -23.04 14.80
CA ILE A 24 25.08 -22.54 16.17
C ILE A 24 25.58 -21.10 16.17
N THR A 25 26.64 -20.80 15.39
CA THR A 25 27.20 -19.44 15.35
C THR A 25 26.22 -18.42 14.80
N PHE A 26 25.51 -18.75 13.72
CA PHE A 26 24.44 -17.90 13.17
C PHE A 26 23.28 -17.73 14.15
N SER A 27 22.86 -18.79 14.83
CA SER A 27 21.80 -18.73 15.84
C SER A 27 22.16 -17.80 17.00
N ILE A 28 23.40 -17.85 17.49
CA ILE A 28 23.88 -16.96 18.55
C ILE A 28 23.93 -15.51 18.05
N GLN A 29 24.49 -15.27 16.87
CA GLN A 29 24.56 -13.93 16.28
C GLN A 29 23.17 -13.33 16.06
N LEU A 30 22.22 -14.12 15.54
CA LEU A 30 20.84 -13.69 15.32
C LEU A 30 20.16 -13.34 16.65
N LYS A 31 20.28 -14.19 17.68
CA LYS A 31 19.71 -13.91 19.01
C LYS A 31 20.30 -12.64 19.63
N ASN A 32 21.62 -12.46 19.54
CA ASN A 32 22.28 -11.27 20.04
C ASN A 32 21.79 -10.01 19.31
N LYS A 33 21.60 -10.08 17.98
CA LYS A 33 21.12 -8.93 17.20
C LYS A 33 19.65 -8.61 17.48
N ILE A 34 18.81 -9.63 17.66
CA ILE A 34 17.42 -9.44 18.09
C ILE A 34 17.37 -8.80 19.48
N ALA A 35 18.20 -9.25 20.42
CA ALA A 35 18.27 -8.68 21.76
C ALA A 35 18.74 -7.21 21.74
N GLU A 36 19.73 -6.89 20.89
CA GLU A 36 20.19 -5.51 20.67
C GLU A 36 19.06 -4.62 20.11
N LEU A 37 18.35 -5.07 19.08
CA LEU A 37 17.22 -4.33 18.50
C LEU A 37 16.10 -4.13 19.53
N LYS A 38 15.81 -5.15 20.34
CA LYS A 38 14.83 -5.08 21.42
C LYS A 38 15.26 -4.08 22.51
N ALA A 39 16.54 -4.06 22.87
CA ALA A 39 17.09 -3.09 23.82
C ALA A 39 17.02 -1.65 23.30
N GLN A 40 17.05 -1.46 21.97
CA GLN A 40 16.82 -0.18 21.31
C GLN A 40 15.32 0.19 21.21
N GLY A 41 14.41 -0.62 21.74
CA GLY A 41 12.96 -0.38 21.66
C GLY A 41 12.37 -0.59 20.26
N ARG A 42 13.09 -1.28 19.35
CA ARG A 42 12.54 -1.61 18.03
C ARG A 42 11.59 -2.80 18.14
N PRO A 43 10.42 -2.76 17.48
CA PRO A 43 9.51 -3.89 17.46
C PRO A 43 10.16 -5.08 16.75
N ILE A 44 10.06 -6.27 17.37
CA ILE A 44 10.64 -7.53 16.90
C ILE A 44 9.54 -8.45 16.35
N THR A 45 8.31 -8.28 16.81
CA THR A 45 7.15 -9.08 16.41
C THR A 45 6.18 -8.26 15.57
N ILE A 46 5.42 -8.94 14.71
CA ILE A 46 4.35 -8.29 13.93
C ILE A 46 3.35 -7.60 14.86
N ALA A 47 2.98 -8.25 15.97
CA ALA A 47 2.03 -7.70 16.94
C ALA A 47 2.46 -6.35 17.53
N GLU A 48 3.77 -6.11 17.68
CA GLU A 48 4.31 -4.82 18.14
C GLU A 48 4.27 -3.74 17.05
N ILE A 49 4.10 -4.11 15.78
CA ILE A 49 3.99 -3.20 14.63
C ILE A 49 2.53 -2.85 14.31
N ILE A 50 1.57 -3.70 14.71
CA ILE A 50 0.15 -3.48 14.43
C ILE A 50 -0.30 -2.18 15.11
N PRO A 51 -0.79 -1.19 14.35
CA PRO A 51 -1.29 0.04 14.95
C PRO A 51 -2.51 -0.23 15.84
N PRO A 52 -2.70 0.52 16.93
CA PRO A 52 -3.85 0.34 17.82
C PRO A 52 -5.18 0.58 17.08
N PRO A 53 -6.31 0.06 17.59
CA PRO A 53 -7.63 0.39 17.04
C PRO A 53 -7.89 1.89 17.10
N VAL A 54 -8.51 2.41 16.05
CA VAL A 54 -8.89 3.82 15.91
C VAL A 54 -10.41 3.88 15.97
N PRO A 55 -11.02 4.72 16.84
CA PRO A 55 -12.46 4.97 16.84
C PRO A 55 -12.95 5.44 15.46
N ASP A 56 -14.16 5.05 15.08
CA ASP A 56 -14.70 5.33 13.75
C ASP A 56 -14.78 6.83 13.46
N GLU A 57 -15.07 7.66 14.47
CA GLU A 57 -15.19 9.11 14.36
C GLU A 57 -13.85 9.79 14.00
N GLU A 58 -12.73 9.17 14.39
CA GLU A 58 -11.37 9.65 14.16
C GLU A 58 -10.72 9.00 12.93
N ASN A 59 -11.31 7.94 12.36
CA ASN A 59 -10.68 7.10 11.34
C ASN A 59 -11.05 7.52 9.91
N ALA A 60 -10.11 8.13 9.19
CA ALA A 60 -10.27 8.49 7.78
C ALA A 60 -10.62 7.29 6.87
N ALA A 61 -10.20 6.08 7.23
CA ALA A 61 -10.41 4.89 6.41
C ALA A 61 -11.90 4.60 6.18
N ILE A 62 -12.79 4.99 7.11
CA ILE A 62 -14.24 4.84 6.96
C ILE A 62 -14.74 5.71 5.80
N LEU A 63 -14.30 6.96 5.73
CA LEU A 63 -14.66 7.89 4.65
C LEU A 63 -14.07 7.46 3.31
N TYR A 64 -12.81 7.02 3.29
CA TYR A 64 -12.19 6.47 2.07
C TYR A 64 -12.90 5.21 1.57
N ASN A 65 -13.34 4.33 2.47
CA ASN A 65 -14.12 3.15 2.07
C ASN A 65 -15.49 3.52 1.47
N LYS A 66 -16.14 4.59 1.95
CA LYS A 66 -17.36 5.12 1.32
C LYS A 66 -17.08 5.62 -0.10
N VAL A 67 -16.01 6.39 -0.29
CA VAL A 67 -15.57 6.84 -1.62
C VAL A 67 -15.31 5.64 -2.54
N PHE A 68 -14.62 4.61 -2.04
CA PHE A 68 -14.37 3.39 -2.81
C PHE A 68 -15.64 2.63 -3.20
N ALA A 69 -16.69 2.73 -2.39
CA ALA A 69 -17.99 2.14 -2.69
C ALA A 69 -18.72 2.95 -3.76
N LEU A 70 -18.74 4.29 -3.65
CA LEU A 70 -19.30 5.20 -4.68
C LEU A 70 -18.60 4.97 -6.02
N MET A 71 -17.26 4.93 -6.03
CA MET A 71 -16.47 4.68 -7.24
C MET A 71 -16.77 3.34 -7.91
N LYS A 72 -17.15 2.32 -7.13
CA LYS A 72 -17.50 1.00 -7.65
C LYS A 72 -18.94 0.97 -8.17
N TYR A 73 -19.86 1.65 -7.50
CA TYR A 73 -21.27 1.72 -7.89
C TYR A 73 -21.46 2.52 -9.18
N GLU A 74 -20.64 3.56 -9.38
CA GLU A 74 -20.72 4.50 -10.50
C GLU A 74 -19.85 4.12 -11.72
N GLU A 75 -19.53 2.84 -11.91
CA GLU A 75 -18.94 2.34 -13.17
C GLU A 75 -19.83 2.63 -14.41
N GLY A 76 -21.01 3.24 -14.22
CA GLY A 76 -21.99 3.58 -15.23
C GLY A 76 -21.77 4.85 -16.08
N ASN A 77 -21.03 5.88 -15.67
CA ASN A 77 -20.83 7.03 -16.60
C ASN A 77 -19.59 7.92 -16.35
N ASN A 78 -19.61 8.80 -15.35
CA ASN A 78 -18.64 9.90 -15.25
C ASN A 78 -17.25 9.44 -14.77
N LEU A 79 -17.18 8.55 -13.77
CA LEU A 79 -15.91 7.99 -13.28
C LEU A 79 -15.20 7.10 -14.31
N LYS A 80 -15.98 6.34 -15.10
CA LYS A 80 -15.44 5.54 -16.20
C LYS A 80 -14.93 6.44 -17.33
N LYS A 81 -15.66 7.51 -17.67
CA LYS A 81 -15.21 8.51 -18.64
C LYS A 81 -13.94 9.21 -18.17
N LEU A 82 -13.89 9.63 -16.90
CA LEU A 82 -12.72 10.31 -16.34
C LEU A 82 -11.50 9.39 -16.24
N SER A 83 -11.66 8.12 -15.84
CA SER A 83 -10.56 7.14 -15.84
C SER A 83 -10.09 6.74 -17.25
N THR A 84 -10.97 6.82 -18.25
CA THR A 84 -10.58 6.64 -19.66
C THR A 84 -9.77 7.83 -20.13
N ILE A 85 -10.25 9.05 -19.87
CA ILE A 85 -9.54 10.29 -20.17
C ILE A 85 -8.18 10.32 -19.44
N GLU A 86 -8.12 9.93 -18.17
CA GLU A 86 -6.87 9.85 -17.38
C GLU A 86 -5.80 8.99 -18.06
N LYS A 87 -6.19 7.86 -18.67
CA LYS A 87 -5.26 6.98 -19.40
C LYS A 87 -4.75 7.60 -20.70
N GLU A 88 -5.54 8.49 -21.30
CA GLU A 88 -5.23 9.18 -22.55
C GLU A 88 -4.46 10.50 -22.31
N LEU A 89 -4.49 11.02 -21.08
CA LEU A 89 -3.74 12.21 -20.71
C LEU A 89 -2.23 11.93 -20.77
N LYS A 90 -1.53 12.69 -21.62
CA LYS A 90 -0.06 12.69 -21.69
C LYS A 90 0.57 13.13 -20.37
N SER A 91 -0.10 14.04 -19.66
CA SER A 91 0.28 14.53 -18.34
C SER A 91 -0.96 14.86 -17.51
N LEU A 92 -1.01 14.38 -16.27
CA LEU A 92 -2.03 14.76 -15.28
C LEU A 92 -1.78 16.13 -14.65
N TYR A 93 -0.57 16.69 -14.84
CA TYR A 93 -0.07 17.85 -14.11
C TYR A 93 0.15 19.08 -15.00
N ASP A 94 -0.01 18.93 -16.31
CA ASP A 94 0.28 19.98 -17.28
C ASP A 94 -0.88 20.09 -18.28
N ILE A 95 -1.80 21.01 -17.99
CA ILE A 95 -2.98 21.27 -18.85
C ILE A 95 -2.54 21.76 -20.22
N SER A 96 -1.35 22.38 -20.36
CA SER A 96 -0.82 22.82 -21.68
C SER A 96 -0.80 21.69 -22.71
N GLN A 97 -0.67 20.44 -22.25
CA GLN A 97 -0.61 19.24 -23.08
C GLN A 97 -1.97 18.60 -23.37
N TRP A 98 -3.05 19.12 -22.78
CA TRP A 98 -4.40 18.62 -22.98
C TRP A 98 -4.96 19.12 -24.31
N THR A 99 -5.72 18.26 -24.98
CA THR A 99 -6.45 18.63 -26.20
C THR A 99 -7.58 19.61 -25.88
N ASP A 100 -8.03 20.36 -26.89
CA ASP A 100 -9.16 21.29 -26.72
C ASP A 100 -10.43 20.57 -26.22
N GLU A 101 -10.66 19.34 -26.67
CA GLU A 101 -11.77 18.50 -26.21
C GLU A 101 -11.63 18.14 -24.72
N GLN A 102 -10.42 17.76 -24.28
CA GLN A 102 -10.14 17.45 -22.87
C GLN A 102 -10.35 18.68 -21.97
N ARG A 103 -9.87 19.85 -22.40
CA ARG A 103 -10.08 21.12 -21.67
C ARG A 103 -11.55 21.51 -21.56
N LYS A 104 -12.39 21.09 -22.51
CA LYS A 104 -13.83 21.36 -22.49
C LYS A 104 -14.61 20.35 -21.66
N GLU A 105 -14.23 19.08 -21.68
CA GLU A 105 -14.99 17.99 -21.08
C GLU A 105 -14.57 17.67 -19.64
N ILE A 106 -13.28 17.70 -19.31
CA ILE A 106 -12.78 17.36 -17.97
C ILE A 106 -13.35 18.29 -16.89
N PRO A 107 -13.41 19.64 -17.07
CA PRO A 107 -14.02 20.51 -16.05
C PRO A 107 -15.48 20.19 -15.78
N LYS A 108 -16.26 19.80 -16.80
CA LYS A 108 -17.66 19.41 -16.62
C LYS A 108 -17.79 18.13 -15.81
N LEU A 109 -16.88 17.18 -16.03
CA LEU A 109 -16.84 15.94 -15.26
C LEU A 109 -16.44 16.22 -13.81
N VAL A 110 -15.34 16.94 -13.57
CA VAL A 110 -14.85 17.28 -12.22
C VAL A 110 -15.89 18.05 -11.41
N ASN A 111 -16.72 18.88 -12.06
CA ASN A 111 -17.80 19.62 -11.41
C ASN A 111 -19.16 18.89 -11.40
N SER A 112 -19.21 17.60 -11.76
CA SER A 112 -20.45 16.82 -11.66
C SER A 112 -20.82 16.56 -10.20
N GLU A 113 -22.11 16.46 -9.91
CA GLU A 113 -22.62 16.25 -8.55
C GLU A 113 -21.99 15.01 -7.88
N GLU A 114 -21.78 13.95 -8.67
CA GLU A 114 -21.19 12.70 -8.17
C GLU A 114 -19.74 12.88 -7.73
N LEU A 115 -18.93 13.60 -8.51
CA LEU A 115 -17.53 13.86 -8.14
C LEU A 115 -17.43 14.87 -6.99
N GLN A 116 -18.38 15.80 -6.86
CA GLN A 116 -18.41 16.73 -5.73
C GLN A 116 -18.64 16.00 -4.40
N GLU A 117 -19.55 15.01 -4.35
CA GLU A 117 -19.72 14.16 -3.17
C GLU A 117 -18.43 13.40 -2.82
N ILE A 118 -17.76 12.83 -3.85
CA ILE A 118 -16.47 12.15 -3.67
C ILE A 118 -15.42 13.12 -3.11
N TYR A 119 -15.26 14.32 -3.69
CA TYR A 119 -14.29 15.31 -3.22
C TYR A 119 -14.58 15.76 -1.78
N PHE A 120 -15.85 15.96 -1.43
CA PHE A 120 -16.26 16.32 -0.07
C PHE A 120 -15.84 15.25 0.94
N LEU A 121 -16.16 13.97 0.70
CA LEU A 121 -15.79 12.87 1.59
C LEU A 121 -14.29 12.71 1.72
N LEU A 122 -13.55 12.96 0.64
CA LEU A 122 -12.10 12.87 0.66
C LEU A 122 -11.46 14.02 1.43
N GLU A 123 -11.97 15.24 1.26
CA GLU A 123 -11.54 16.40 2.03
C GLU A 123 -11.83 16.19 3.52
N GLU A 124 -13.05 15.76 3.87
CA GLU A 124 -13.40 15.39 5.25
C GLU A 124 -12.45 14.30 5.81
N GLY A 125 -12.15 13.28 5.01
CA GLY A 125 -11.20 12.23 5.36
C GLY A 125 -9.78 12.74 5.60
N SER A 126 -9.33 13.72 4.81
CA SER A 126 -8.00 14.33 4.94
C SER A 126 -7.84 15.14 6.23
N GLN A 127 -8.94 15.64 6.81
CA GLN A 127 -8.94 16.39 8.07
C GLN A 127 -8.93 15.48 9.31
N LYS A 128 -9.13 14.16 9.15
CA LYS A 128 -9.06 13.21 10.27
C LYS A 128 -7.61 13.01 10.71
N SER A 129 -7.38 12.99 12.02
CA SER A 129 -6.04 12.85 12.61
C SER A 129 -5.44 11.45 12.47
N LYS A 130 -6.28 10.44 12.21
CA LYS A 130 -5.88 9.03 12.12
C LYS A 130 -6.48 8.36 10.89
N CYS A 131 -5.76 7.38 10.36
CA CYS A 131 -6.23 6.54 9.27
C CYS A 131 -5.74 5.11 9.49
N ARG A 132 -6.67 4.19 9.70
CA ARG A 132 -6.36 2.76 9.83
C ARG A 132 -7.35 1.93 9.03
N PHE A 133 -6.86 1.31 7.97
CA PHE A 133 -7.60 0.28 7.25
C PHE A 133 -7.61 -1.02 8.05
N ASN A 134 -8.72 -1.76 7.97
CA ASN A 134 -8.83 -3.08 8.58
C ASN A 134 -8.06 -4.09 7.72
N LEU A 135 -6.81 -4.35 8.09
CA LEU A 135 -5.91 -5.30 7.41
C LEU A 135 -5.65 -6.50 8.31
N GLU A 136 -5.50 -7.67 7.69
CA GLU A 136 -5.12 -8.92 8.35
C GLU A 136 -3.58 -8.97 8.45
N TYR A 137 -3.03 -8.22 9.41
CA TYR A 137 -1.57 -8.08 9.59
C TYR A 137 -0.88 -9.41 9.95
N GLU A 138 -1.62 -10.36 10.50
CA GLU A 138 -1.15 -11.70 10.86
C GLU A 138 -0.65 -12.50 9.65
N LYS A 139 -1.13 -12.15 8.44
CA LYS A 139 -0.68 -12.74 7.17
C LYS A 139 0.71 -12.25 6.73
N GLY A 140 1.28 -11.24 7.39
CA GLY A 140 2.62 -10.74 7.09
C GLY A 140 2.79 -10.32 5.63
N ALA A 141 3.69 -10.97 4.90
CA ALA A 141 3.95 -10.67 3.49
C ALA A 141 2.74 -10.97 2.57
N GLU A 142 1.80 -11.81 3.01
CA GLU A 142 0.59 -12.15 2.28
C GLU A 142 -0.59 -11.21 2.60
N THR A 143 -0.41 -10.20 3.47
CA THR A 143 -1.46 -9.23 3.78
C THR A 143 -1.88 -8.47 2.53
N GLU A 144 -3.16 -8.57 2.17
CA GLU A 144 -3.69 -7.91 0.98
C GLU A 144 -3.92 -6.41 1.20
N LEU A 145 -3.27 -5.59 0.38
CA LEU A 145 -3.36 -4.12 0.45
C LEU A 145 -4.34 -3.57 -0.59
N ARG A 146 -5.58 -4.08 -0.61
CA ARG A 146 -6.61 -3.76 -1.63
C ARG A 146 -6.94 -2.27 -1.75
N HIS A 147 -6.68 -1.48 -0.71
CA HIS A 147 -6.94 -0.05 -0.70
C HIS A 147 -5.91 0.75 -1.51
N LEU A 148 -4.69 0.25 -1.73
CA LEU A 148 -3.62 1.03 -2.38
C LEU A 148 -3.92 1.39 -3.85
N SER A 149 -4.47 0.45 -4.62
CA SER A 149 -4.86 0.71 -6.01
C SER A 149 -5.97 1.76 -6.09
N LYS A 150 -6.93 1.71 -5.16
CA LYS A 150 -8.03 2.66 -5.07
C LYS A 150 -7.57 4.03 -4.61
N MET A 151 -6.70 4.10 -3.61
CA MET A 151 -6.06 5.35 -3.16
C MET A 151 -5.32 6.02 -4.32
N ARG A 152 -4.59 5.26 -5.13
CA ARG A 152 -3.92 5.81 -6.32
C ARG A 152 -4.91 6.44 -7.30
N ALA A 153 -6.04 5.78 -7.57
CA ALA A 153 -7.07 6.33 -8.45
C ALA A 153 -7.63 7.66 -7.90
N VAL A 154 -7.98 7.67 -6.61
CA VAL A 154 -8.44 8.87 -5.90
C VAL A 154 -7.42 10.01 -5.93
N THR A 155 -6.13 9.73 -5.70
CA THR A 155 -5.07 10.74 -5.77
C THR A 155 -5.03 11.41 -7.15
N ARG A 156 -5.18 10.62 -8.22
CA ARG A 156 -5.18 11.18 -9.58
C ARG A 156 -6.39 12.06 -9.85
N LEU A 157 -7.57 11.70 -9.33
CA LEU A 157 -8.76 12.56 -9.38
C LEU A 157 -8.51 13.92 -8.71
N PHE A 158 -7.81 13.94 -7.57
CA PHE A 158 -7.39 15.19 -6.92
C PHE A 158 -6.37 15.96 -7.74
N CYS A 159 -5.39 15.29 -8.34
CA CYS A 159 -4.42 15.98 -9.18
C CYS A 159 -5.11 16.72 -10.32
N VAL A 160 -6.06 16.09 -11.01
CA VAL A 160 -6.84 16.73 -12.08
C VAL A 160 -7.63 17.93 -11.56
N LYS A 161 -8.31 17.80 -10.41
CA LYS A 161 -9.03 18.92 -9.78
C LYS A 161 -8.11 20.08 -9.42
N ALA A 162 -7.02 19.80 -8.70
CA ALA A 162 -6.07 20.82 -8.24
C ALA A 162 -5.44 21.58 -9.42
N VAL A 163 -5.18 20.86 -10.52
CA VAL A 163 -4.62 21.43 -11.75
C VAL A 163 -5.63 22.35 -12.43
N LEU A 164 -6.91 21.98 -12.47
CA LEU A 164 -8.00 22.85 -12.96
C LEU A 164 -8.26 24.07 -12.10
N GLU A 165 -8.10 23.96 -10.77
CA GLU A 165 -8.29 25.07 -9.83
C GLU A 165 -7.11 26.06 -9.82
N ALA A 166 -5.97 25.67 -10.39
CA ALA A 166 -4.77 26.50 -10.47
C ALA A 166 -4.71 27.37 -11.75
N GLU A 167 -5.58 27.14 -12.73
CA GLU A 167 -5.78 28.00 -13.91
C GLU A 167 -6.68 29.20 -13.61
#